data_AF-A0A0F9AHR9-F1
#
_entry.id   AF-A0A0F9AHR9-F1
#
_cell.length_a   1.000
_cell.length_b   1.000
_cell.length_c   1.000
_cell.angle_alpha   90.00
_cell.angle_beta   90.00
_cell.angle_gamma   90.00
#
_symmetry.space_group_name_H-M   'P 1'
#
loop_
_entity.id
_entity.type
_entity.pdbx_description
1 polymer ?
#
loop_
_entity_poly.entity_id
_entity_poly.type
_entity_poly.pdbx_seq_one_letter_code
_entity_poly.pdbx_strand_id
1 'polypeptide(L)'
;VKEKFDLTVPKTQHEIVASRSALYPTEAEIKFLIDRRQFVKSKLINMQEDIVIINKKPYLMKSGTQKYINAFGISIEILNSKVFPKDDDIIAEYRIKATAPNGQFVIADGTNSKSEYWSKKFQNHGSYTLHNLKAKARTRAIHIAVSDIIGYGELGFATLPANEPEQVFEFEEE
;
A
#
# COMPACT_ATOMS: atom_id res chain seq x y z
N VAL A 1 3.34 -48.49 -33.63
CA VAL A 1 4.08 -47.46 -32.86
C VAL A 1 3.27 -47.16 -31.62
N LYS A 2 3.79 -47.58 -30.47
CA LYS A 2 3.25 -47.31 -29.12
C LYS A 2 3.75 -45.92 -28.72
N GLU A 3 2.91 -45.11 -28.09
CA GLU A 3 3.26 -44.39 -26.87
C GLU A 3 1.98 -43.82 -26.26
N LYS A 4 1.56 -44.43 -25.13
CA LYS A 4 0.57 -43.85 -24.22
C LYS A 4 1.31 -42.78 -23.43
N PHE A 5 0.87 -41.53 -23.51
CA PHE A 5 1.35 -40.47 -22.63
C PHE A 5 0.83 -40.73 -21.23
N ASP A 6 1.69 -41.28 -20.38
CA ASP A 6 1.47 -41.41 -18.95
C ASP A 6 1.75 -40.03 -18.31
N LEU A 7 0.69 -39.25 -18.08
CA LEU A 7 0.77 -38.00 -17.32
C LEU A 7 0.79 -38.34 -15.83
N THR A 8 1.89 -38.88 -15.35
CA THR A 8 2.18 -38.90 -13.91
C THR A 8 2.48 -37.48 -13.46
N VAL A 9 1.44 -36.79 -12.99
CA VAL A 9 1.58 -35.55 -12.23
C VAL A 9 2.46 -35.83 -11.01
N PRO A 10 3.61 -35.15 -10.84
CA PRO A 10 4.40 -35.33 -9.64
C PRO A 10 3.58 -34.86 -8.44
N LYS A 11 3.28 -35.80 -7.52
CA LYS A 11 2.72 -35.52 -6.20
C LYS A 11 3.75 -34.72 -5.41
N THR A 12 3.72 -33.40 -5.50
CA THR A 12 4.39 -32.54 -4.52
C THR A 12 3.54 -32.56 -3.25
N GLN A 13 3.94 -33.43 -2.34
CA GLN A 13 3.45 -33.52 -0.96
C GLN A 13 3.79 -32.22 -0.21
N HIS A 14 2.89 -31.26 -0.19
CA HIS A 14 2.74 -30.31 0.92
C HIS A 14 1.27 -29.92 1.06
N GLU A 15 0.43 -30.93 1.26
CA GLU A 15 -0.86 -30.71 1.91
C GLU A 15 -0.56 -30.50 3.39
N ILE A 16 -0.20 -29.28 3.76
CA ILE A 16 -0.30 -28.84 5.16
C ILE A 16 -1.80 -28.68 5.39
N VAL A 17 -2.51 -29.80 5.57
CA VAL A 17 -3.80 -29.80 6.26
C VAL A 17 -3.44 -29.52 7.71
N ALA A 18 -3.22 -28.26 8.03
CA ALA A 18 -3.15 -27.80 9.39
C ALA A 18 -4.51 -28.11 10.00
N SER A 19 -4.61 -29.25 10.68
CA SER A 19 -5.64 -29.43 11.69
C SER A 19 -5.50 -28.23 12.62
N ARG A 20 -6.42 -27.26 12.51
CA ARG A 20 -6.53 -26.12 13.43
C ARG A 20 -6.97 -26.63 14.80
N SER A 21 -6.13 -27.45 15.44
CA SER A 21 -6.37 -28.01 16.77
C SER A 21 -5.91 -27.05 17.88
N ALA A 22 -5.15 -26.01 17.55
CA ALA A 22 -4.76 -24.97 18.49
C ALA A 22 -5.52 -23.66 18.21
N LEU A 23 -6.06 -23.05 19.28
CA LEU A 23 -6.72 -21.73 19.26
C LEU A 23 -5.74 -20.61 18.80
N TYR A 24 -4.43 -20.87 18.93
CA TYR A 24 -3.35 -19.98 18.51
C TYR A 24 -2.30 -20.76 17.71
N PRO A 25 -1.68 -20.13 16.70
CA PRO A 25 -0.54 -20.71 16.00
C PRO A 25 0.65 -20.91 16.96
N THR A 26 1.48 -21.91 16.65
CA THR A 26 2.73 -22.16 17.36
C THR A 26 3.75 -21.04 17.11
N GLU A 27 4.76 -20.91 17.97
CA GLU A 27 5.83 -19.91 17.80
C GLU A 27 6.53 -20.04 16.44
N ALA A 28 6.81 -21.27 15.99
CA ALA A 28 7.42 -21.55 14.70
C ALA A 28 6.54 -21.10 13.52
N GLU A 29 5.22 -21.34 13.59
CA GLU A 29 4.27 -20.88 12.56
C GLU A 29 4.16 -19.36 12.54
N ILE A 30 4.09 -18.70 13.70
CA ILE A 30 4.08 -17.24 13.81
C ILE A 30 5.32 -16.66 13.14
N LYS A 31 6.51 -17.18 13.50
CA LYS A 31 7.77 -16.72 12.93
C LYS A 31 7.82 -16.92 11.42
N PHE A 32 7.43 -18.10 10.93
CA PHE A 32 7.39 -18.40 9.50
C PHE A 32 6.47 -17.44 8.74
N LEU A 33 5.27 -17.17 9.26
CA LEU A 33 4.31 -16.26 8.64
C LEU A 33 4.82 -14.81 8.60
N ILE A 34 5.45 -14.34 9.69
CA ILE A 34 6.04 -13.01 9.75
C ILE A 34 7.20 -12.87 8.77
N ASP A 35 8.14 -13.82 8.78
CA ASP A 35 9.31 -13.83 7.89
C ASP A 35 8.89 -13.88 6.43
N ARG A 36 7.91 -14.73 6.10
CA ARG A 36 7.36 -14.82 4.74
C ARG A 36 6.72 -13.51 4.33
N ARG A 37 5.97 -12.86 5.23
CA ARG A 37 5.34 -11.57 4.96
C ARG A 37 6.37 -10.48 4.71
N GLN A 38 7.43 -10.40 5.52
CA GLN A 38 8.52 -9.45 5.33
C GLN A 38 9.29 -9.69 4.02
N PHE A 39 9.57 -10.96 3.69
CA PHE A 39 10.21 -11.34 2.44
C PHE A 39 9.39 -10.90 1.22
N VAL A 40 8.08 -11.16 1.23
CA VAL A 40 7.19 -10.73 0.14
C VAL A 40 7.18 -9.21 0.04
N LYS A 41 7.13 -8.48 1.17
CA LYS A 41 7.16 -7.01 1.15
C LYS A 41 8.42 -6.45 0.48
N SER A 42 9.60 -7.00 0.78
CA SER A 42 10.88 -6.49 0.25
C SER A 42 11.08 -6.77 -1.24
N LYS A 43 10.38 -7.77 -1.78
CA LYS A 43 10.46 -8.14 -3.21
C LYS A 43 9.39 -7.48 -4.08
N LEU A 44 8.30 -6.99 -3.48
CA LEU A 44 7.19 -6.40 -4.24
C LEU A 44 7.45 -4.96 -4.69
N ILE A 45 8.22 -4.19 -3.92
CA ILE A 45 8.42 -2.75 -4.17
C ILE A 45 9.74 -2.53 -4.90
N ASN A 46 9.66 -1.84 -6.04
CA ASN A 46 10.82 -1.34 -6.76
C ASN A 46 11.07 0.12 -6.35
N MET A 47 12.25 0.42 -5.81
CA MET A 47 12.60 1.76 -5.35
C MET A 47 12.55 2.82 -6.46
N GLN A 48 12.80 2.44 -7.72
CA GLN A 48 12.81 3.37 -8.86
C GLN A 48 11.41 3.66 -9.40
N GLU A 49 10.45 2.74 -9.23
CA GLU A 49 9.11 2.82 -9.85
C GLU A 49 7.98 3.13 -8.87
N ASP A 50 8.15 2.72 -7.61
CA ASP A 50 7.09 2.72 -6.61
C ASP A 50 7.33 3.74 -5.49
N ILE A 51 8.46 4.44 -5.50
CA ILE A 51 8.84 5.40 -4.47
C ILE A 51 9.12 6.74 -5.11
N VAL A 52 8.58 7.79 -4.49
CA VAL A 52 8.92 9.18 -4.78
C VAL A 52 9.61 9.79 -3.58
N ILE A 53 10.69 10.55 -3.81
CA ILE A 53 11.38 11.29 -2.75
C ILE A 53 10.77 12.69 -2.67
N ILE A 54 10.18 13.04 -1.53
CA ILE A 54 9.69 14.40 -1.27
C ILE A 54 10.42 14.91 -0.02
N ASN A 55 11.05 16.08 -0.08
CA ASN A 55 11.79 16.65 1.06
C ASN A 55 12.78 15.65 1.70
N LYS A 56 13.54 14.90 0.88
CA LYS A 56 14.50 13.86 1.31
C LYS A 56 13.90 12.65 2.03
N LYS A 57 12.58 12.49 2.03
CA LYS A 57 11.91 11.32 2.59
C LYS A 57 11.31 10.47 1.48
N PRO A 58 11.47 9.13 1.51
CA PRO A 58 10.84 8.24 0.56
C PRO A 58 9.35 8.10 0.89
N TYR A 59 8.52 8.12 -0.15
CA TYR A 59 7.08 7.98 -0.07
C TYR A 59 6.60 6.94 -1.09
N LEU A 60 5.81 5.98 -0.63
CA LEU A 60 5.18 4.99 -1.52
C LEU A 60 4.16 5.66 -2.44
N MET A 61 4.33 5.46 -3.74
CA MET A 61 3.41 5.89 -4.78
C MET A 61 2.20 4.95 -4.87
N LYS A 62 1.17 5.39 -5.61
CA LYS A 62 -0.04 4.58 -5.87
C LYS A 62 0.29 3.24 -6.51
N SER A 63 1.32 3.18 -7.38
CA SER A 63 1.84 1.96 -8.00
C SER A 63 2.24 0.93 -6.95
N GLY A 64 3.07 1.31 -5.99
CA GLY A 64 3.49 0.45 -4.89
C GLY A 64 2.34 -0.02 -4.01
N THR A 65 1.43 0.88 -3.65
CA THR A 65 0.21 0.51 -2.90
C THR A 65 -0.64 -0.50 -3.66
N GLN A 66 -0.76 -0.37 -4.99
CA GLN A 66 -1.53 -1.31 -5.79
C GLN A 66 -0.86 -2.69 -5.87
N LYS A 67 0.48 -2.75 -5.96
CA LYS A 67 1.22 -4.01 -5.88
C LYS A 67 0.91 -4.75 -4.58
N TYR A 68 0.85 -4.03 -3.47
CA TYR A 68 0.46 -4.61 -2.18
C TYR A 68 -0.99 -5.08 -2.13
N ILE A 69 -1.94 -4.27 -2.60
CA ILE A 69 -3.36 -4.66 -2.67
C ILE A 69 -3.50 -5.98 -3.43
N ASN A 70 -2.87 -6.08 -4.60
CA ASN A 70 -2.96 -7.25 -5.47
C ASN A 70 -2.27 -8.46 -4.86
N ALA A 71 -1.06 -8.30 -4.32
CA ALA A 71 -0.27 -9.41 -3.79
C ALA A 71 -0.86 -10.00 -2.50
N PHE A 72 -1.44 -9.15 -1.64
CA PHE A 72 -2.05 -9.58 -0.38
C PHE A 72 -3.56 -9.84 -0.49
N GLY A 73 -4.15 -9.66 -1.68
CA GLY A 73 -5.59 -9.88 -1.91
C GLY A 73 -6.48 -8.94 -1.08
N ILE A 74 -6.04 -7.71 -0.85
CA ILE A 74 -6.76 -6.75 -0.02
C ILE A 74 -7.97 -6.19 -0.79
N SER A 75 -9.14 -6.26 -0.19
CA SER A 75 -10.34 -5.60 -0.72
C SER A 75 -10.49 -4.21 -0.11
N ILE A 76 -10.82 -3.22 -0.94
CA ILE A 76 -10.98 -1.81 -0.53
C ILE A 76 -12.43 -1.39 -0.72
N GLU A 77 -13.02 -0.83 0.34
CA GLU A 77 -14.38 -0.31 0.37
C GLU A 77 -14.37 1.16 0.82
N ILE A 78 -15.06 2.03 0.09
CA ILE A 78 -15.26 3.43 0.49
C ILE A 78 -16.50 3.49 1.36
N LEU A 79 -16.33 3.76 2.66
CA LEU A 79 -17.44 3.84 3.61
C LEU A 79 -18.10 5.23 3.58
N ASN A 80 -17.29 6.28 3.42
CA ASN A 80 -17.79 7.65 3.35
C ASN A 80 -16.85 8.52 2.50
N SER A 81 -17.42 9.53 1.85
CA SER A 81 -16.68 10.62 1.25
C SER A 81 -17.46 11.91 1.41
N LYS A 82 -16.79 12.96 1.90
CA LYS A 82 -17.40 14.29 2.06
C LYS A 82 -16.46 15.37 1.58
N VAL A 83 -17.03 16.45 1.04
CA VAL A 83 -16.33 17.70 0.79
C VAL A 83 -17.09 18.78 1.53
N PHE A 84 -16.37 19.57 2.31
CA PHE A 84 -16.98 20.61 3.14
C PHE A 84 -16.04 21.82 3.22
N PRO A 85 -16.60 23.04 3.28
CA PRO A 85 -15.83 24.20 3.64
C PRO A 85 -15.43 24.12 5.11
N LYS A 86 -14.21 24.53 5.43
CA LYS A 86 -13.74 24.69 6.81
C LYS A 86 -12.85 25.94 6.85
N ASP A 87 -13.23 26.91 7.67
CA ASP A 87 -12.62 28.24 7.69
C ASP A 87 -12.64 28.83 6.27
N ASP A 88 -11.49 29.25 5.72
CA ASP A 88 -11.34 29.76 4.35
C ASP A 88 -10.84 28.69 3.35
N ASP A 89 -11.00 27.40 3.68
CA ASP A 89 -10.49 26.28 2.90
C ASP A 89 -11.60 25.30 2.47
N ILE A 90 -11.30 24.47 1.47
CA ILE A 90 -12.16 23.35 1.04
C ILE A 90 -11.42 22.06 1.36
N ILE A 91 -12.04 21.22 2.20
CA ILE A 91 -11.47 19.95 2.62
C ILE A 91 -12.25 18.81 1.98
N ALA A 92 -11.54 17.84 1.42
CA ALA A 92 -12.08 16.52 1.10
C ALA A 92 -11.63 15.50 2.14
N GLU A 93 -12.56 14.67 2.58
CA GLU A 93 -12.33 13.56 3.50
C GLU A 93 -12.89 12.27 2.90
N TYR A 94 -12.12 11.18 3.03
CA TYR A 94 -12.53 9.83 2.67
C TYR A 94 -12.32 8.90 3.87
N ARG A 95 -13.31 8.05 4.14
CA ARG A 95 -13.21 6.93 5.08
C ARG A 95 -13.21 5.63 4.29
N ILE A 96 -12.17 4.83 4.48
CA ILE A 96 -11.93 3.61 3.70
C ILE A 96 -11.73 2.42 4.62
N LYS A 97 -12.33 1.29 4.26
CA LYS A 97 -12.08 -0.01 4.88
C LYS A 97 -11.22 -0.87 3.97
N ALA A 98 -10.09 -1.32 4.48
CA ALA A 98 -9.29 -2.37 3.86
C ALA A 98 -9.57 -3.69 4.55
N THR A 99 -9.81 -4.77 3.79
CA THR A 99 -10.09 -6.11 4.31
C THR A 99 -9.14 -7.12 3.68
N ALA A 100 -8.42 -7.87 4.50
CA ALA A 100 -7.53 -8.95 4.05
C ALA A 100 -8.31 -10.27 3.86
N PRO A 101 -7.80 -11.23 3.07
CA PRO A 101 -8.48 -12.51 2.82
C PRO A 101 -8.75 -13.35 4.07
N ASN A 102 -8.01 -13.11 5.14
CA ASN A 102 -8.20 -13.77 6.44
C ASN A 102 -9.33 -13.14 7.28
N GLY A 103 -10.05 -12.14 6.75
CA GLY A 103 -11.14 -11.45 7.43
C GLY A 103 -10.71 -10.29 8.34
N GLN A 104 -9.40 -10.07 8.54
CA GLN A 104 -8.92 -8.88 9.24
C GLN A 104 -9.26 -7.63 8.43
N PHE A 105 -9.62 -6.55 9.10
CA PHE A 105 -9.88 -5.28 8.45
C PHE A 105 -9.34 -4.11 9.24
N VAL A 106 -9.07 -3.01 8.54
CA VAL A 106 -8.72 -1.71 9.11
C VAL A 106 -9.60 -0.65 8.47
N ILE A 107 -9.99 0.35 9.25
CA ILE A 107 -10.66 1.55 8.77
C ILE A 107 -9.70 2.72 8.93
N ALA A 108 -9.50 3.48 7.86
CA ALA A 108 -8.67 4.67 7.87
C ALA A 108 -9.39 5.87 7.25
N ASP A 109 -9.05 7.04 7.78
CA ASP A 109 -9.51 8.33 7.29
C ASP A 109 -8.37 9.04 6.58
N GLY A 110 -8.66 9.67 5.45
CA GLY A 110 -7.70 10.46 4.68
C GLY A 110 -8.30 11.78 4.27
N THR A 111 -7.57 12.86 4.52
CA THR A 111 -7.98 14.23 4.21
C THR A 111 -7.01 14.89 3.25
N ASN A 112 -7.53 15.81 2.45
CA ASN A 112 -6.73 16.75 1.69
C ASN A 112 -7.43 18.11 1.69
N SER A 113 -6.67 19.17 1.84
CA SER A 113 -7.17 20.54 1.77
C SER A 113 -6.85 21.21 0.42
N LYS A 114 -7.60 22.24 0.04
CA LYS A 114 -7.29 23.05 -1.15
C LYS A 114 -6.01 23.84 -0.94
N SER A 115 -5.79 24.38 0.25
CA SER A 115 -4.58 25.15 0.56
C SER A 115 -3.28 24.35 0.45
N GLU A 116 -3.30 23.01 0.59
CA GLU A 116 -2.13 22.15 0.32
C GLU A 116 -1.58 22.33 -1.12
N TYR A 117 -2.42 22.71 -2.09
CA TYR A 117 -2.00 23.02 -3.46
C TYR A 117 -1.52 24.46 -3.66
N TRP A 118 -1.84 25.38 -2.75
CA TRP A 118 -1.47 26.80 -2.87
C TRP A 118 -0.07 27.11 -2.32
N SER A 119 0.59 26.12 -1.72
CA SER A 119 2.01 26.22 -1.38
C SER A 119 2.87 26.43 -2.65
N LYS A 120 3.90 27.29 -2.56
CA LYS A 120 4.77 27.74 -3.68
C LYS A 120 5.30 26.61 -4.58
N LYS A 121 5.34 25.36 -4.10
CA LYS A 121 5.79 24.16 -4.83
C LYS A 121 4.84 23.68 -5.94
N PHE A 122 3.54 23.98 -5.88
CA PHE A 122 2.55 23.44 -6.81
C PHE A 122 1.88 24.50 -7.70
N GLN A 123 2.33 25.77 -7.62
CA GLN A 123 1.78 26.89 -8.39
C GLN A 123 1.88 26.69 -9.92
N ASN A 124 2.80 25.84 -10.38
CA ASN A 124 3.02 25.59 -11.81
C ASN A 124 2.20 24.40 -12.37
N HIS A 125 1.43 23.67 -11.56
CA HIS A 125 0.75 22.44 -11.96
C HIS A 125 -0.77 22.62 -12.10
N GLY A 126 -1.18 23.41 -13.10
CA GLY A 126 -2.54 23.39 -13.66
C GLY A 126 -3.69 23.88 -12.77
N SER A 127 -4.87 24.02 -13.39
CA SER A 127 -6.08 24.46 -12.71
C SER A 127 -6.49 23.48 -11.61
N TYR A 128 -6.61 23.99 -10.37
CA TYR A 128 -7.09 23.21 -9.23
C TYR A 128 -8.55 22.81 -9.45
N THR A 129 -8.79 21.50 -9.60
CA THR A 129 -10.14 20.95 -9.73
C THR A 129 -10.56 20.23 -8.45
N LEU A 130 -11.87 20.24 -8.18
CA LEU A 130 -12.47 19.43 -7.12
C LEU A 130 -12.14 17.93 -7.28
N HIS A 131 -11.94 17.48 -8.52
CA HIS A 131 -11.51 16.11 -8.83
C HIS A 131 -10.15 15.80 -8.21
N ASN A 132 -9.16 16.67 -8.40
CA ASN A 132 -7.80 16.49 -7.87
C ASN A 132 -7.77 16.46 -6.33
N LEU A 133 -8.56 17.35 -5.70
CA LEU A 133 -8.73 17.36 -4.24
C LEU A 133 -9.23 16.01 -3.71
N LYS A 134 -10.33 15.52 -4.29
CA LYS A 134 -10.94 14.24 -3.92
C LYS A 134 -9.98 13.07 -4.20
N ALA A 135 -9.29 13.08 -5.34
CA ALA A 135 -8.35 12.04 -5.71
C ALA A 135 -7.18 11.93 -4.72
N LYS A 136 -6.61 13.06 -4.26
CA LYS A 136 -5.57 13.05 -3.22
C LYS A 136 -6.09 12.54 -1.89
N ALA A 137 -7.22 13.04 -1.40
CA ALA A 137 -7.82 12.59 -0.13
C ALA A 137 -8.09 11.07 -0.16
N ARG A 138 -8.69 10.58 -1.25
CA ARG A 138 -8.92 9.14 -1.47
C ARG A 138 -7.62 8.34 -1.47
N THR A 139 -6.61 8.79 -2.20
CA THR A 139 -5.31 8.07 -2.29
C THR A 139 -4.64 8.00 -0.91
N ARG A 140 -4.70 9.08 -0.13
CA ARG A 140 -4.19 9.14 1.25
C ARG A 140 -4.89 8.13 2.15
N ALA A 141 -6.22 8.09 2.11
CA ALA A 141 -7.01 7.12 2.87
C ALA A 141 -6.68 5.66 2.49
N ILE A 142 -6.52 5.37 1.19
CA ILE A 142 -6.12 4.02 0.73
C ILE A 142 -4.72 3.67 1.24
N HIS A 143 -3.76 4.59 1.11
CA HIS A 143 -2.39 4.36 1.56
C HIS A 143 -2.34 4.06 3.05
N ILE A 144 -3.08 4.80 3.88
CA ILE A 144 -3.15 4.56 5.33
C ILE A 144 -3.77 3.19 5.60
N ALA A 145 -4.95 2.90 5.03
CA ALA A 145 -5.64 1.63 5.27
C ALA A 145 -4.80 0.41 4.87
N VAL A 146 -4.10 0.49 3.73
CA VAL A 146 -3.23 -0.58 3.23
C VAL A 146 -1.95 -0.70 4.06
N SER A 147 -1.37 0.43 4.47
CA SER A 147 -0.19 0.46 5.34
C SER A 147 -0.47 -0.23 6.69
N ASP A 148 -1.59 0.13 7.31
CA ASP A 148 -1.99 -0.38 8.62
C ASP A 148 -2.30 -1.87 8.59
N ILE A 149 -3.09 -2.33 7.61
CA ILE A 149 -3.44 -3.76 7.53
C ILE A 149 -2.23 -4.63 7.18
N ILE A 150 -1.26 -4.09 6.44
CA ILE A 150 -0.02 -4.77 6.09
C ILE A 150 0.97 -4.78 7.26
N GLY A 151 0.81 -3.89 8.25
CA GLY A 151 1.74 -3.72 9.36
C GLY A 151 3.02 -3.04 8.89
N TYR A 152 2.88 -1.90 8.22
CA TYR A 152 3.98 -1.01 7.88
C TYR A 152 4.08 0.05 8.98
N GLY A 153 5.24 0.13 9.64
CA GLY A 153 5.45 1.01 10.79
C GLY A 153 5.47 2.49 10.41
N GLU A 154 4.74 3.28 11.20
CA GLU A 154 4.59 4.75 11.24
C GLU A 154 3.71 5.44 10.17
N LEU A 155 2.67 6.11 10.70
CA LEU A 155 1.77 7.06 10.04
C LEU A 155 2.54 8.32 9.65
N GLY A 156 3.25 8.22 8.54
CA GLY A 156 3.99 9.33 7.96
C GLY A 156 4.08 9.24 6.45
N PHE A 157 3.10 8.61 5.79
CA PHE A 157 3.12 8.40 4.33
C PHE A 157 4.36 7.51 4.02
N ALA A 158 4.23 6.20 4.23
CA ALA A 158 5.18 5.16 3.82
C ALA A 158 6.68 5.52 3.76
N THR A 159 7.28 5.88 4.90
CA THR A 159 8.73 5.90 5.05
C THR A 159 9.24 4.46 5.16
N LEU A 160 9.89 3.92 4.12
CA LEU A 160 10.78 2.76 4.29
C LEU A 160 11.90 3.14 5.25
N PRO A 161 12.42 2.21 6.08
CA PRO A 161 13.67 2.47 6.81
C PRO A 161 14.74 2.83 5.77
N ALA A 162 15.35 4.00 5.97
CA ALA A 162 16.46 4.47 5.18
C ALA A 162 17.67 3.57 5.47
N ASN A 163 17.82 2.49 4.72
CA ASN A 163 19.16 2.08 4.36
C ASN A 163 19.62 3.09 3.31
N GLU A 164 20.72 3.78 3.63
CA GLU A 164 21.25 4.91 2.90
C GLU A 164 21.20 4.69 1.37
N PRO A 165 20.55 5.58 0.60
CA PRO A 165 20.64 5.50 -0.85
C PRO A 165 22.06 5.93 -1.26
N GLU A 166 22.90 4.96 -1.59
CA GLU A 166 24.05 5.20 -2.46
C GLU A 166 23.53 5.76 -3.79
N GLN A 167 23.99 6.97 -4.10
CA GLN A 167 23.90 7.69 -5.38
C GLN A 167 22.49 8.11 -5.84
N VAL A 168 22.13 9.34 -5.51
CA VAL A 168 21.13 10.14 -6.21
C VAL A 168 21.73 10.55 -7.55
N PHE A 169 21.18 10.06 -8.67
CA PHE A 169 21.43 10.64 -9.98
C PHE A 169 20.62 11.92 -10.08
N GLU A 170 21.30 13.07 -10.02
CA GLU A 170 20.74 14.36 -10.42
C GLU A 170 20.55 14.32 -11.93
N PHE A 171 19.30 14.41 -12.38
CA PHE A 171 19.01 14.77 -13.77
C PHE A 171 18.97 16.30 -13.82
N GLU A 172 20.02 16.90 -14.38
CA GLU A 172 19.97 18.28 -14.86
C GLU A 172 19.06 18.31 -16.10
N GLU A 173 17.99 19.10 -16.05
CA GLU A 173 17.22 19.45 -17.25
C GLU A 173 17.96 20.58 -17.98
N GLU A 174 18.41 20.31 -19.21
CA GLU A 174 18.81 21.31 -20.22
C GLU A 174 17.60 22.14 -20.72
#